data_AF-A0AAX1UEF3-F1
#
_entry.id   AF-A0AAX1UEF3-F1
#
_cell.length_a   1.000
_cell.length_b   1.000
_cell.length_c   1.000
_cell.angle_alpha   90.00
_cell.angle_beta   90.00
_cell.angle_gamma   90.00
#
_symmetry.space_group_name_H-M   'P 1'
#
loop_
_entity.id
_entity.type
_entity.pdbx_description
1 polymer ?
#
loop_
_entity_poly.entity_id
_entity_poly.type
_entity_poly.pdbx_seq_one_letter_code
_entity_poly.pdbx_strand_id
1 'polypeptide(L)'
;MGYPRDEAEATTETPSAPRFPDDLDWRSIDPRLAFDILAFANKVSDAARSTLMASEFASPPNYEEYYDTRCRAYAALGLEAARIGRVLRDTHHLPRRTFDRWSPEQVLAERTIEMEEEDRNEREQARKDSAMWALMAGG
;
A
#
# COMPACT_ATOMS: atom_id res chain seq x y z
N MET A 1 -19.74 -32.07 -9.18
CA MET A 1 -18.33 -32.00 -9.60
C MET A 1 -17.99 -30.53 -9.61
N GLY A 2 -17.38 -30.01 -8.54
CA GLY A 2 -17.00 -28.59 -8.46
C GLY A 2 -15.74 -28.39 -9.30
N TYR A 3 -15.74 -27.39 -10.18
CA TYR A 3 -14.51 -26.98 -10.85
C TYR A 3 -13.47 -26.62 -9.77
N PRO A 4 -12.21 -27.08 -9.88
CA PRO A 4 -11.16 -26.50 -9.06
C PRO A 4 -11.19 -24.99 -9.31
N ARG A 5 -11.30 -24.17 -8.26
CA ARG A 5 -11.10 -22.74 -8.44
C ARG A 5 -9.64 -22.58 -8.87
N ASP A 6 -9.42 -21.97 -10.02
CA ASP A 6 -8.07 -21.57 -10.41
C ASP A 6 -7.49 -20.70 -9.29
N GLU A 7 -6.25 -20.99 -8.90
CA GLU A 7 -5.55 -20.27 -7.86
C GLU A 7 -5.32 -18.81 -8.30
N ALA A 8 -5.49 -17.86 -7.37
CA ALA A 8 -5.26 -16.46 -7.68
C ALA A 8 -3.75 -16.20 -7.89
N GLU A 9 -3.39 -15.68 -9.05
CA GLU A 9 -2.03 -15.28 -9.39
C GLU A 9 -1.91 -13.76 -9.58
N ALA A 10 -0.79 -13.18 -9.16
CA ALA A 10 -0.56 -11.75 -9.30
C ALA A 10 -0.24 -11.40 -10.76
N THR A 11 -1.07 -10.55 -11.38
CA THR A 11 -0.91 -10.15 -12.79
C THR A 11 -0.02 -8.92 -13.00
N THR A 12 0.41 -8.27 -11.91
CA THR A 12 1.15 -6.99 -11.97
C THR A 12 2.53 -7.17 -11.36
N GLU A 13 3.53 -6.51 -11.93
CA GLU A 13 4.89 -6.48 -11.38
C GLU A 13 4.93 -5.70 -10.06
N THR A 14 5.93 -6.00 -9.23
CA THR A 14 6.21 -5.22 -8.02
C THR A 14 7.00 -3.95 -8.39
N PRO A 15 6.72 -2.80 -7.77
CA PRO A 15 7.47 -1.59 -8.02
C PRO A 15 8.93 -1.75 -7.58
N SER A 16 9.87 -1.35 -8.43
CA SER A 16 11.29 -1.29 -8.08
C SER A 16 11.63 0.05 -7.41
N ALA A 17 12.60 0.04 -6.48
CA ALA A 17 13.11 1.26 -5.88
C ALA A 17 13.66 2.22 -6.96
N PRO A 18 13.45 3.55 -6.82
CA PRO A 18 14.01 4.51 -7.75
C PRO A 18 15.54 4.47 -7.70
N ARG A 19 16.16 4.56 -8.89
CA ARG A 19 17.61 4.67 -9.03
C ARG A 19 17.97 6.12 -9.33
N PHE A 20 18.97 6.64 -8.63
CA PHE A 20 19.45 8.01 -8.80
C PHE A 20 20.86 8.00 -9.42
N PRO A 21 21.21 9.01 -10.23
CA PRO A 21 22.59 9.18 -10.70
C PRO A 21 23.57 9.37 -9.53
N ASP A 22 24.79 8.85 -9.67
CA ASP A 22 25.83 8.97 -8.64
C ASP A 22 26.32 10.41 -8.44
N ASP A 23 26.18 11.26 -9.45
CA ASP A 23 26.60 12.67 -9.48
C ASP A 23 25.49 13.64 -9.06
N LEU A 24 24.34 13.14 -8.58
CA LEU A 24 23.23 13.97 -8.14
C LEU A 24 23.61 14.79 -6.88
N ASP A 25 23.62 16.12 -7.00
CA ASP A 25 23.86 17.00 -5.86
C ASP A 25 22.60 17.18 -5.00
N TRP A 26 22.47 16.35 -3.96
CA TRP A 26 21.38 16.40 -2.99
C TRP A 26 21.26 17.74 -2.24
N ARG A 27 22.28 18.60 -2.27
CA ARG A 27 22.23 19.94 -1.65
C ARG A 27 21.46 20.95 -2.50
N SER A 28 21.13 20.60 -3.74
CA SER A 28 20.37 21.46 -4.67
C SER A 28 18.86 21.47 -4.41
N ILE A 29 18.36 20.58 -3.54
CA ILE A 29 16.96 20.48 -3.13
C ILE A 29 16.82 20.70 -1.63
N ASP A 30 15.60 20.98 -1.17
CA ASP A 30 15.32 21.12 0.26
C ASP A 30 15.77 19.86 1.02
N PRO A 31 16.52 19.99 2.15
CA PRO A 31 17.06 18.83 2.87
C PRO A 31 16.00 17.84 3.37
N ARG A 32 14.79 18.30 3.70
CA ARG A 32 13.70 17.41 4.11
C ARG A 32 13.17 16.63 2.91
N LEU A 33 13.01 17.31 1.76
CA LEU A 33 12.63 16.64 0.51
C LEU A 33 13.69 15.62 0.05
N ALA A 34 14.99 15.94 0.18
CA ALA A 34 16.07 15.00 -0.11
C ALA A 34 15.98 13.75 0.76
N PHE A 35 15.79 13.94 2.07
CA PHE A 35 15.62 12.84 3.02
C PHE A 35 14.39 11.99 2.66
N ASP A 36 13.25 12.61 2.37
CA ASP A 36 12.03 11.90 1.96
C ASP A 36 12.26 11.04 0.71
N ILE A 37 12.94 11.57 -0.30
CA ILE A 37 13.25 10.84 -1.55
C ILE A 37 14.17 9.65 -1.29
N LEU A 38 15.22 9.83 -0.49
CA LEU A 38 16.17 8.76 -0.15
C LEU A 38 15.52 7.69 0.72
N ALA A 39 14.72 8.10 1.71
CA ALA A 39 13.96 7.18 2.56
C ALA A 39 12.91 6.39 1.77
N PHE A 40 12.30 7.01 0.74
CA PHE A 40 11.32 6.35 -0.12
C PHE A 40 11.87 5.09 -0.80
N ALA A 41 13.14 5.06 -1.22
CA ALA A 41 13.76 3.87 -1.79
C ALA A 41 13.81 2.68 -0.81
N ASN A 42 14.09 2.97 0.47
CA ASN A 42 14.04 1.95 1.53
C ASN A 42 12.61 1.44 1.73
N LYS A 43 11.62 2.34 1.75
CA LYS A 43 10.21 1.99 1.89
C LYS A 43 9.71 1.06 0.78
N VAL A 44 10.17 1.25 -0.46
CA VAL A 44 9.85 0.33 -1.57
C VAL A 44 10.35 -1.08 -1.27
N SER A 45 11.57 -1.20 -0.74
CA SER A 45 12.15 -2.48 -0.35
C SER A 45 11.44 -3.11 0.84
N ASP A 46 11.02 -2.29 1.82
CA ASP A 46 10.26 -2.75 2.98
C ASP A 46 8.87 -3.28 2.59
N ALA A 47 8.16 -2.62 1.68
CA ALA A 47 6.87 -3.06 1.17
C ALA A 47 6.96 -4.38 0.38
N ALA A 48 8.01 -4.54 -0.42
CA ALA A 48 8.25 -5.80 -1.13
C ALA A 48 8.51 -6.94 -0.14
N ARG A 49 9.29 -6.67 0.92
CA ARG A 49 9.57 -7.64 1.98
C ARG A 49 8.32 -8.00 2.78
N SER A 50 7.50 -7.03 3.17
CA SER A 50 6.27 -7.29 3.92
C SER A 50 5.28 -8.12 3.10
N THR A 51 5.15 -7.81 1.81
CA THR A 51 4.31 -8.58 0.87
C THR A 51 4.80 -10.02 0.75
N LEU A 52 6.11 -10.24 0.65
CA LEU A 52 6.70 -11.58 0.61
C LEU A 52 6.53 -12.33 1.95
N MET A 53 6.63 -11.65 3.09
CA MET A 53 6.36 -12.30 4.37
C MET A 53 4.88 -12.71 4.50
N ALA A 54 3.95 -11.91 3.96
CA ALA A 54 2.54 -12.26 3.98
C ALA A 54 2.20 -13.48 3.11
N SER A 55 2.94 -13.72 2.01
CA SER A 55 2.72 -14.93 1.21
C SER A 55 3.01 -16.23 1.97
N GLU A 56 3.86 -16.21 3.01
CA GLU A 56 4.14 -17.38 3.85
C GLU A 56 2.92 -17.81 4.69
N PHE A 57 1.99 -16.89 4.94
CA PHE A 57 0.76 -17.14 5.70
C PHE A 57 -0.48 -17.22 4.81
N ALA A 58 -0.34 -16.90 3.52
CA ALA A 58 -1.43 -16.88 2.57
C ALA A 58 -1.74 -18.30 2.06
N SER A 59 -3.02 -18.64 1.98
CA SER A 59 -3.46 -19.97 1.54
C SER A 59 -4.37 -19.92 0.31
N PRO A 60 -4.34 -20.96 -0.56
CA PRO A 60 -5.26 -21.09 -1.68
C PRO A 60 -6.74 -21.12 -1.23
N PRO A 61 -7.68 -20.74 -2.11
CA PRO A 61 -7.46 -20.31 -3.50
C PRO A 61 -7.22 -18.80 -3.67
N ASN A 62 -7.52 -18.00 -2.65
CA ASN A 62 -7.59 -16.54 -2.78
C ASN A 62 -6.31 -15.82 -2.33
N TYR A 63 -5.48 -16.43 -1.48
CA TYR A 63 -4.27 -15.81 -0.90
C TYR A 63 -4.54 -14.43 -0.27
N GLU A 64 -5.61 -14.33 0.52
CA GLU A 64 -6.14 -13.05 1.02
C GLU A 64 -5.08 -12.22 1.77
N GLU A 65 -4.27 -12.86 2.63
CA GLU A 65 -3.22 -12.21 3.40
C GLU A 65 -2.15 -11.56 2.51
N TYR A 66 -1.80 -12.24 1.42
CA TYR A 66 -0.83 -11.74 0.44
C TYR A 66 -1.39 -10.53 -0.30
N TYR A 67 -2.59 -10.64 -0.86
CA TYR A 67 -3.17 -9.57 -1.67
C TYR A 67 -3.56 -8.35 -0.84
N ASP A 68 -4.08 -8.54 0.37
CA ASP A 68 -4.40 -7.44 1.28
C ASP A 68 -3.13 -6.68 1.67
N THR A 69 -2.09 -7.40 2.12
CA THR A 69 -0.80 -6.78 2.47
C THR A 69 -0.20 -6.05 1.26
N ARG A 70 -0.27 -6.67 0.08
CA ARG A 70 0.23 -6.10 -1.17
C ARG A 70 -0.49 -4.79 -1.53
N CYS A 71 -1.81 -4.78 -1.47
CA CYS A 71 -2.65 -3.62 -1.76
C CYS A 71 -2.34 -2.47 -0.79
N ARG A 72 -2.31 -2.75 0.51
CA ARG A 72 -2.01 -1.74 1.54
C ARG A 72 -0.62 -1.15 1.38
N ALA A 73 0.40 -2.01 1.24
CA ALA A 73 1.78 -1.57 1.15
C ALA A 73 2.02 -0.70 -0.10
N TYR A 74 1.47 -1.09 -1.26
CA TYR A 74 1.65 -0.33 -2.49
C TYR A 74 0.73 0.89 -2.60
N ALA A 75 -0.44 0.89 -1.98
CA ALA A 75 -1.28 2.10 -1.88
C ALA A 75 -0.56 3.19 -1.08
N ALA A 76 -0.02 2.85 0.10
CA ALA A 76 0.76 3.77 0.92
C ALA A 76 1.98 4.34 0.17
N LEU A 77 2.72 3.48 -0.55
CA LEU A 77 3.85 3.90 -1.37
C LEU A 77 3.43 4.82 -2.52
N GLY A 78 2.34 4.52 -3.22
CA GLY A 78 1.86 5.35 -4.31
C GLY A 78 1.44 6.75 -3.84
N LEU A 79 0.77 6.84 -2.69
CA LEU A 79 0.40 8.12 -2.08
C LEU A 79 1.63 8.93 -1.63
N GLU A 80 2.64 8.27 -1.07
CA GLU A 80 3.88 8.93 -0.70
C GLU A 80 4.67 9.42 -1.91
N ALA A 81 4.78 8.60 -2.96
CA ALA A 81 5.42 8.98 -4.22
C ALA A 81 4.73 10.20 -4.85
N ALA A 82 3.40 10.23 -4.83
CA ALA A 82 2.61 11.35 -5.31
C ALA A 82 2.85 12.62 -4.50
N ARG A 83 2.89 12.54 -3.17
CA ARG A 83 3.24 13.65 -2.28
C ARG A 83 4.63 14.20 -2.60
N ILE A 84 5.65 13.34 -2.68
CA ILE A 84 7.03 13.73 -3.02
C ILE A 84 7.06 14.42 -4.38
N GLY A 85 6.42 13.82 -5.40
CA GLY A 85 6.38 14.36 -6.76
C GLY A 85 5.68 15.72 -6.85
N ARG A 86 4.64 15.95 -6.05
CA ARG A 86 3.93 17.23 -5.93
C ARG A 86 4.82 18.30 -5.29
N VAL A 87 5.44 17.99 -4.14
CA VAL A 87 6.35 18.93 -3.45
C VAL A 87 7.48 19.34 -4.38
N LEU A 88 8.12 18.37 -5.05
CA LEU A 88 9.22 18.64 -5.98
C LEU A 88 8.78 19.55 -7.15
N ARG A 89 7.57 19.36 -7.68
CA ARG A 89 7.05 20.22 -8.76
C ARG A 89 6.74 21.61 -8.28
N ASP A 90 6.07 21.73 -7.15
CA ASP A 90 5.66 23.01 -6.60
C ASP A 90 6.89 23.85 -6.19
N THR A 91 7.91 23.24 -5.58
CA THR A 91 9.17 23.92 -5.18
C THR A 91 9.99 24.41 -6.37
N HIS A 92 10.00 23.66 -7.48
CA HIS A 92 10.81 23.99 -8.66
C HIS A 92 9.99 24.55 -9.83
N HIS A 93 8.74 24.96 -9.59
CA HIS A 93 7.82 25.50 -10.59
C HIS A 93 7.66 24.60 -11.85
N LEU A 94 7.75 23.30 -11.67
CA LEU A 94 7.57 22.34 -12.75
C LEU A 94 6.08 22.11 -13.01
N PRO A 95 5.69 21.77 -14.25
CA PRO A 95 4.30 21.44 -14.56
C PRO A 95 3.76 20.31 -13.67
N ARG A 96 2.56 20.53 -13.11
CA ARG A 96 1.83 19.48 -12.41
C ARG A 96 1.42 18.38 -13.37
N ARG A 97 1.46 17.13 -12.90
CA ARG A 97 0.84 16.03 -13.64
C ARG A 97 -0.66 16.24 -13.63
N THR A 98 -1.25 16.26 -14.81
CA THR A 98 -2.70 16.21 -14.99
C THR A 98 -3.07 14.79 -15.39
N PHE A 99 -4.18 14.32 -14.84
CA PHE A 99 -4.81 13.08 -15.25
C PHE A 99 -6.20 13.43 -15.76
N ASP A 100 -6.59 12.87 -16.90
CA ASP A 100 -7.82 13.25 -17.60
C ASP A 100 -9.06 12.67 -16.87
N ARG A 101 -9.27 11.37 -16.99
CA ARG A 101 -10.48 10.69 -16.50
C ARG A 101 -10.35 10.10 -15.09
N TRP A 102 -9.12 9.88 -14.61
CA TRP A 102 -8.85 9.17 -13.36
C TRP A 102 -7.59 9.72 -12.68
N SER A 103 -7.65 10.03 -11.38
CA SER A 103 -6.48 10.37 -10.56
C SER A 103 -5.97 9.15 -9.76
N PRO A 104 -4.71 8.73 -9.96
CA PRO A 104 -4.10 7.68 -9.15
C PRO A 104 -4.10 8.00 -7.66
N GLU A 105 -3.90 9.27 -7.30
CA GLU A 105 -3.93 9.72 -5.90
C GLU A 105 -5.31 9.50 -5.27
N GLN A 106 -6.38 9.81 -6.00
CA GLN A 106 -7.74 9.64 -5.51
C GLN A 106 -8.06 8.15 -5.31
N VAL A 107 -7.79 7.31 -6.31
CA VAL A 107 -8.10 5.88 -6.21
C VAL A 107 -7.29 5.18 -5.12
N LEU A 108 -6.01 5.53 -4.94
CA LEU A 108 -5.22 4.95 -3.85
C LEU A 108 -5.72 5.42 -2.49
N ALA A 109 -6.11 6.69 -2.36
CA ALA A 109 -6.67 7.24 -1.12
C ALA A 109 -8.02 6.59 -0.79
N GLU A 110 -8.94 6.51 -1.74
CA GLU A 110 -10.24 5.85 -1.62
C GLU A 110 -10.05 4.39 -1.20
N ARG A 111 -9.20 3.64 -1.90
CA ARG A 111 -8.94 2.24 -1.52
C ARG A 111 -8.33 2.10 -0.13
N THR A 112 -7.50 3.04 0.29
CA THR A 112 -6.92 3.04 1.66
C THR A 112 -8.01 3.25 2.71
N ILE A 113 -8.94 4.17 2.47
CA ILE A 113 -10.09 4.41 3.34
C ILE A 113 -10.98 3.17 3.42
N GLU A 114 -11.30 2.54 2.28
CA GLU A 114 -12.09 1.30 2.25
C GLU A 114 -11.46 0.19 3.11
N MET A 115 -10.16 -0.03 2.96
CA MET A 115 -9.42 -1.03 3.74
C MET A 115 -9.41 -0.72 5.26
N GLU A 116 -9.33 0.56 5.64
CA GLU A 116 -9.41 0.97 7.04
C GLU A 116 -10.83 0.78 7.63
N GLU A 117 -11.87 0.96 6.82
CA GLU A 117 -13.26 0.71 7.19
C GLU A 117 -13.55 -0.79 7.33
N GLU A 118 -13.06 -1.61 6.40
CA GLU A 118 -13.10 -3.08 6.46
C GLU A 118 -12.52 -3.56 7.81
N ASP A 119 -11.29 -3.13 8.16
CA ASP A 119 -10.66 -3.52 9.42
C ASP A 119 -11.45 -3.08 10.66
N ARG A 120 -12.08 -1.90 10.60
CA ARG A 120 -12.86 -1.37 11.72
C ARG A 120 -14.09 -2.22 11.97
N ASN A 121 -14.79 -2.59 10.90
CA ASN A 121 -15.98 -3.42 10.94
C ASN A 121 -15.66 -4.82 11.46
N GLU A 122 -14.55 -5.42 11.01
CA GLU A 122 -14.09 -6.72 11.49
C GLU A 122 -13.77 -6.71 12.99
N ARG A 123 -13.05 -5.69 13.47
CA ARG A 123 -12.75 -5.54 14.90
C ARG A 123 -14.02 -5.36 15.73
N GLU A 124 -15.00 -4.60 15.23
CA GLU A 124 -16.29 -4.43 15.91
C GLU A 124 -17.08 -5.74 15.95
N GLN A 125 -17.10 -6.49 14.85
CA GLN A 125 -17.78 -7.77 14.75
C GLN A 125 -17.13 -8.81 15.69
N ALA A 126 -15.80 -8.93 15.66
CA ALA A 126 -15.05 -9.81 16.56
C ALA A 126 -15.29 -9.45 18.04
N ARG A 127 -15.41 -8.16 18.37
CA ARG A 127 -15.77 -7.71 19.73
C ARG A 127 -17.19 -8.13 20.12
N LYS A 128 -18.17 -7.99 19.21
CA LYS A 128 -19.56 -8.42 19.44
C LYS A 128 -19.65 -9.94 19.61
N ASP A 129 -18.97 -10.69 18.75
CA ASP A 129 -18.96 -12.14 18.78
C ASP A 129 -18.27 -12.67 20.05
N SER A 130 -17.16 -12.07 20.46
CA SER A 130 -16.50 -12.40 21.73
C SER A 130 -17.39 -12.12 22.94
N ALA A 131 -18.13 -11.00 22.94
CA ALA A 131 -19.06 -10.66 24.02
C ALA A 131 -20.26 -11.63 24.05
N MET A 132 -20.78 -12.03 22.88
CA MET A 132 -21.84 -13.02 22.74
C MET A 132 -21.38 -14.39 23.26
N TRP A 133 -20.18 -14.82 22.88
CA TRP A 133 -19.60 -16.10 23.32
C TRP A 133 -19.43 -16.16 24.84
N ALA A 134 -18.97 -15.07 25.45
CA ALA A 134 -18.85 -14.97 26.92
C ALA A 134 -20.20 -15.07 27.63
N LEU A 135 -21.27 -14.52 27.04
CA LEU A 135 -22.63 -14.62 27.57
C LEU A 135 -23.20 -16.04 27.44
N MET A 136 -22.93 -16.73 26.33
CA MET A 136 -23.41 -18.09 26.05
C MET A 136 -22.66 -19.19 26.84
N ALA A 137 -21.39 -18.97 27.17
CA ALA A 137 -20.58 -19.92 27.95
C ALA A 137 -20.74 -19.77 29.47
N GLY A 138 -21.42 -18.71 29.92
CA GLY A 138 -21.62 -18.40 31.34
C GLY A 138 -23.00 -18.77 31.92
N GLY A 139 -23.84 -19.50 31.18
CA GLY A 139 -25.17 -19.99 31.62
C GLY A 139 -25.23 -21.51 31.66
#